data_AF-A0AAU7ZX67-F1
#
_entry.id   AF-A0AAU7ZX67-F1
#
_cell.length_a   1.000
_cell.length_b   1.000
_cell.length_c   1.000
_cell.angle_alpha   90.00
_cell.angle_beta   90.00
_cell.angle_gamma   90.00
#
_symmetry.space_group_name_H-M   'P 1'
#
loop_
_entity.id
_entity.type
_entity.pdbx_description
1 polymer ?
#
loop_
_entity_poly.entity_id
_entity_poly.type
_entity_poly.pdbx_seq_one_letter_code
_entity_poly.pdbx_strand_id
1 'polypeptide(L)'
;MVATLFSGLVDFGLDVFDYANTEKTRASLVSRTVDAMVWLRSQAPSAPLVIVGHSLGSVIASHAVNSMCLSEEMTSEISLVTLGSPLNYLCRVFPKIIKSPREISLAIHPNVRWVNLWRDADLIGKHLDLEPRATVQFCVGKGGHSNYWSDGVVWRAVAFESLGLGTYKKPLAPGTRPERSVVEAWLGTLLFAAISLLSIIGMLGFWYLFHYLVKL
;
A
#
# COMPACT_ATOMS: atom_id res chain seq x y z
N MET A 1 22.70 -9.11 -6.74
CA MET A 1 21.78 -7.95 -6.80
C MET A 1 20.60 -8.20 -7.73
N VAL A 2 20.81 -8.67 -8.97
CA VAL A 2 19.69 -8.97 -9.91
C VAL A 2 18.81 -10.14 -9.44
N ALA A 3 19.40 -11.24 -8.95
CA ALA A 3 18.65 -12.41 -8.48
C ALA A 3 17.75 -12.12 -7.26
N THR A 4 18.23 -11.31 -6.30
CA THR A 4 17.45 -10.91 -5.12
C THR A 4 16.33 -9.91 -5.45
N LEU A 5 16.53 -9.06 -6.46
CA LEU A 5 15.48 -8.17 -6.95
C LEU A 5 14.37 -8.96 -7.66
N PHE A 6 14.76 -9.98 -8.43
CA PHE A 6 13.85 -10.84 -9.17
C PHE A 6 12.99 -11.71 -8.23
N SER A 7 13.59 -12.34 -7.20
CA SER A 7 12.83 -13.13 -6.23
C SER A 7 11.79 -12.27 -5.49
N GLY A 8 12.17 -11.08 -5.02
CA GLY A 8 11.24 -10.19 -4.31
C GLY A 8 10.09 -9.67 -5.18
N LEU A 9 10.30 -9.52 -6.51
CA LEU A 9 9.23 -9.15 -7.44
C LEU A 9 8.27 -10.32 -7.70
N VAL A 10 8.79 -11.55 -7.79
CA VAL A 10 7.97 -12.75 -7.96
C VAL A 10 7.12 -13.00 -6.72
N ASP A 11 7.71 -12.93 -5.52
CA ASP A 11 7.01 -13.10 -4.24
C ASP A 11 5.89 -12.05 -4.10
N PHE A 12 6.20 -10.79 -4.38
CA PHE A 12 5.19 -9.72 -4.38
C PHE A 12 4.07 -9.98 -5.39
N GLY A 13 4.41 -10.44 -6.60
CA GLY A 13 3.41 -10.82 -7.61
C GLY A 13 2.49 -11.94 -7.11
N LEU A 14 3.06 -12.99 -6.52
CA LEU A 14 2.31 -14.11 -5.95
C LEU A 14 1.40 -13.68 -4.80
N ASP A 15 1.90 -12.83 -3.88
CA ASP A 15 1.12 -12.30 -2.77
C ASP A 15 -0.06 -11.45 -3.26
N VAL A 16 0.17 -10.61 -4.28
CA VAL A 16 -0.90 -9.83 -4.91
C VAL A 16 -1.94 -10.75 -5.54
N PHE A 17 -1.49 -11.81 -6.23
CA PHE A 17 -2.40 -12.77 -6.83
C PHE A 17 -3.23 -13.52 -5.80
N ASP A 18 -2.62 -14.02 -4.72
CA ASP A 18 -3.36 -14.72 -3.68
C ASP A 18 -4.36 -13.77 -2.99
N TYR A 19 -3.95 -12.53 -2.71
CA TYR A 19 -4.83 -11.50 -2.15
C TYR A 19 -6.01 -11.14 -3.07
N ALA A 20 -5.76 -10.99 -4.37
CA ALA A 20 -6.79 -10.65 -5.34
C ALA A 20 -7.73 -11.83 -5.62
N ASN A 21 -7.18 -13.04 -5.75
CA ASN A 21 -7.92 -14.21 -6.22
C ASN A 21 -8.72 -14.90 -5.12
N THR A 22 -8.28 -14.82 -3.87
CA THR A 22 -8.91 -15.54 -2.77
C THR A 22 -9.65 -14.58 -1.84
N GLU A 23 -10.98 -14.47 -1.99
CA GLU A 23 -11.83 -13.67 -1.09
C GLU A 23 -11.62 -14.03 0.38
N LYS A 24 -11.49 -15.33 0.67
CA LYS A 24 -11.20 -15.84 2.02
C LYS A 24 -9.87 -15.31 2.57
N THR A 25 -8.79 -15.31 1.78
CA THR A 25 -7.48 -14.78 2.20
C THR A 25 -7.58 -13.29 2.48
N ARG A 26 -8.18 -12.53 1.54
CA ARG A 26 -8.39 -11.09 1.70
C ARG A 26 -9.21 -10.77 2.95
N ALA A 27 -10.37 -11.41 3.13
CA ALA A 27 -11.23 -11.21 4.29
C ALA A 27 -10.50 -11.56 5.59
N SER A 28 -9.71 -12.64 5.61
CA SER A 28 -8.92 -13.03 6.78
C SER A 28 -7.83 -12.01 7.12
N LEU A 29 -7.07 -11.50 6.15
CA LEU A 29 -6.03 -10.49 6.37
C LEU A 29 -6.62 -9.16 6.86
N VAL A 30 -7.72 -8.73 6.25
CA VAL A 30 -8.45 -7.53 6.67
C VAL A 30 -9.00 -7.71 8.09
N SER A 31 -9.69 -8.82 8.39
CA SER A 31 -10.23 -9.11 9.72
C SER A 31 -9.15 -9.12 10.79
N ARG A 32 -8.02 -9.82 10.57
CA ARG A 32 -6.90 -9.86 11.52
C ARG A 32 -6.30 -8.48 11.78
N THR A 33 -6.27 -7.63 10.77
CA THR A 33 -5.81 -6.24 10.92
C THR A 33 -6.78 -5.43 11.77
N VAL A 34 -8.09 -5.56 11.52
CA VAL A 34 -9.14 -4.93 12.34
C VAL A 34 -9.09 -5.43 13.79
N ASP A 35 -8.97 -6.74 14.01
CA ASP A 35 -8.88 -7.33 15.34
C ASP A 35 -7.67 -6.79 16.12
N ALA A 36 -6.53 -6.64 15.46
CA ALA A 36 -5.34 -6.03 16.06
C ALA A 36 -5.56 -4.56 16.42
N MET A 37 -6.23 -3.79 15.56
CA MET A 37 -6.57 -2.39 15.84
C MET A 37 -7.51 -2.25 17.04
N VAL A 38 -8.56 -3.08 17.10
CA VAL A 38 -9.51 -3.12 18.21
C VAL A 38 -8.81 -3.52 19.51
N TRP A 39 -7.97 -4.56 19.46
CA TRP A 39 -7.19 -4.98 20.62
C TRP A 39 -6.27 -3.87 21.10
N LEU A 40 -5.48 -3.23 20.23
CA LEU A 40 -4.59 -2.11 20.61
C LEU A 40 -5.36 -0.95 21.25
N ARG A 41 -6.52 -0.59 20.69
CA ARG A 41 -7.40 0.43 21.27
C ARG A 41 -7.95 0.04 22.64
N SER A 42 -8.28 -1.24 22.86
CA SER A 42 -8.69 -1.70 24.19
C SER A 42 -7.60 -1.54 25.25
N GLN A 43 -6.32 -1.64 24.86
CA GLN A 43 -5.18 -1.53 25.76
C GLN A 43 -4.82 -0.06 26.06
N ALA A 44 -5.03 0.83 25.09
CA ALA A 44 -4.74 2.26 25.22
C ALA A 44 -5.82 3.11 24.51
N PRO A 45 -7.01 3.28 25.13
CA PRO A 45 -8.15 3.94 24.48
C PRO A 45 -7.87 5.38 24.04
N SER A 46 -7.09 6.11 24.84
CA SER A 46 -6.75 7.52 24.61
C SER A 46 -5.47 7.74 23.80
N ALA A 47 -4.78 6.69 23.36
CA ALA A 47 -3.55 6.84 22.58
C ALA A 47 -3.85 6.96 21.08
N PRO A 48 -3.17 7.86 20.34
CA PRO A 48 -3.25 7.90 18.89
C PRO A 48 -2.86 6.54 18.27
N LEU A 49 -3.62 6.08 17.28
CA LEU A 49 -3.33 4.84 16.57
C LEU A 49 -2.78 5.13 15.19
N VAL A 50 -1.52 4.77 14.95
CA VAL A 50 -0.85 4.92 13.65
C VAL A 50 -0.73 3.55 12.99
N ILE A 51 -1.37 3.37 11.85
CA ILE A 51 -1.36 2.12 11.08
C ILE A 51 -0.49 2.34 9.86
N VAL A 52 0.64 1.64 9.79
CA VAL A 52 1.60 1.78 8.70
C VAL A 52 1.57 0.54 7.84
N GLY A 53 1.16 0.69 6.58
CA GLY A 53 1.21 -0.36 5.58
C GLY A 53 2.22 -0.03 4.49
N HIS A 54 3.07 -0.98 4.12
CA HIS A 54 3.98 -0.87 2.97
C HIS A 54 3.55 -1.80 1.84
N SER A 55 3.64 -1.33 0.59
CA SER A 55 3.30 -2.12 -0.60
C SER A 55 1.90 -2.75 -0.51
N LEU A 56 1.74 -4.07 -0.65
CA LEU A 56 0.46 -4.77 -0.46
C LEU A 56 -0.15 -4.52 0.93
N GLY A 57 0.69 -4.37 1.96
CA GLY A 57 0.26 -3.99 3.31
C GLY A 57 -0.45 -2.65 3.36
N SER A 58 -0.12 -1.69 2.47
CA SER A 58 -0.88 -0.44 2.33
C SER A 58 -2.32 -0.68 1.90
N VAL A 59 -2.54 -1.63 0.99
CA VAL A 59 -3.87 -1.98 0.48
C VAL A 59 -4.69 -2.66 1.57
N ILE A 60 -4.10 -3.64 2.25
CA ILE A 60 -4.72 -4.33 3.39
C ILE A 60 -5.10 -3.33 4.49
N ALA A 61 -4.16 -2.45 4.89
CA ALA A 61 -4.42 -1.43 5.90
C ALA A 61 -5.55 -0.48 5.49
N SER A 62 -5.55 -0.01 4.24
CA SER A 62 -6.62 0.87 3.74
C SER A 62 -7.98 0.18 3.74
N HIS A 63 -8.05 -1.10 3.37
CA HIS A 63 -9.27 -1.90 3.43
C HIS A 63 -9.72 -2.15 4.88
N ALA A 64 -8.79 -2.42 5.80
CA ALA A 64 -9.10 -2.60 7.22
C ALA A 64 -9.72 -1.34 7.82
N VAL A 65 -9.06 -0.18 7.65
CA VAL A 65 -9.60 1.12 8.10
C VAL A 65 -10.97 1.40 7.47
N ASN A 66 -11.15 1.11 6.18
CA ASN A 66 -12.44 1.28 5.50
C ASN A 66 -13.53 0.29 5.94
N SER A 67 -13.15 -0.91 6.37
CA SER A 67 -14.08 -1.95 6.81
C SER A 67 -14.59 -1.74 8.24
N MET A 68 -13.88 -0.93 9.02
CA MET A 68 -14.35 -0.60 10.36
C MET A 68 -15.53 0.36 10.27
N CYS A 69 -16.69 -0.09 10.74
CA CYS A 69 -17.79 0.78 11.14
C CYS A 69 -17.37 1.52 12.41
N LEU A 70 -16.49 2.49 12.28
CA LEU A 70 -15.95 3.19 13.44
C LEU A 70 -17.05 4.11 14.00
N SER A 71 -17.46 3.89 15.25
CA SER A 71 -18.18 4.92 16.01
C SER A 71 -17.30 6.16 16.15
N GLU A 72 -17.88 7.35 16.32
CA GLU A 72 -17.09 8.59 16.46
C GLU A 72 -15.98 8.45 17.52
N GLU A 73 -16.26 7.75 18.63
CA GLU A 73 -15.32 7.43 19.71
C GLU A 73 -14.13 6.56 19.28
N MET A 74 -14.29 5.67 18.29
CA MET A 74 -13.18 4.85 17.78
C MET A 74 -12.32 5.58 16.74
N THR A 75 -12.79 6.71 16.22
CA THR A 75 -12.15 7.41 15.09
C THR A 75 -11.23 8.54 15.48
N SER A 76 -11.36 9.04 16.72
CA SER A 76 -10.47 10.09 17.21
C SER A 76 -9.03 9.56 17.17
N GLU A 77 -8.23 10.19 16.32
CA GLU A 77 -6.77 9.99 16.26
C GLU A 77 -6.29 8.69 15.60
N ILE A 78 -7.01 8.18 14.58
CA ILE A 78 -6.43 7.18 13.67
C ILE A 78 -5.67 7.88 12.54
N SER A 79 -4.41 7.48 12.33
CA SER A 79 -3.63 7.82 11.14
C SER A 79 -3.37 6.56 10.31
N LEU A 80 -3.85 6.55 9.07
CA LEU A 80 -3.49 5.56 8.06
C LEU A 80 -2.27 6.05 7.28
N VAL A 81 -1.16 5.34 7.37
CA VAL A 81 0.08 5.63 6.66
C VAL A 81 0.32 4.58 5.60
N THR A 82 0.41 5.01 4.34
CA THR A 82 0.73 4.12 3.23
C THR A 82 2.10 4.44 2.66
N LEU A 83 2.97 3.44 2.60
CA LEU A 83 4.33 3.54 2.11
C LEU A 83 4.44 2.77 0.79
N GLY A 84 4.76 3.48 -0.29
CA GLY A 84 4.96 2.83 -1.58
C GLY A 84 3.71 2.09 -2.11
N SER A 85 2.51 2.62 -1.89
CA SER A 85 1.26 1.87 -2.14
C SER A 85 0.99 1.56 -3.63
N PRO A 86 0.70 0.29 -4.00
CA PRO A 86 0.32 -0.11 -5.36
C PRO A 86 -1.16 0.16 -5.69
N LEU A 87 -1.92 0.81 -4.79
CA LEU A 87 -3.38 0.85 -4.84
C LEU A 87 -3.95 1.40 -6.16
N ASN A 88 -3.34 2.43 -6.75
CA ASN A 88 -3.70 2.94 -8.08
C ASN A 88 -3.62 1.89 -9.19
N TYR A 89 -2.64 0.99 -9.10
CA TYR A 89 -2.42 -0.03 -10.11
C TYR A 89 -3.37 -1.20 -9.87
N LEU A 90 -3.47 -1.67 -8.62
CA LEU A 90 -4.32 -2.81 -8.29
C LEU A 90 -5.80 -2.52 -8.50
N CYS A 91 -6.29 -1.31 -8.24
CA CYS A 91 -7.68 -0.97 -8.53
C CYS A 91 -7.99 -0.96 -10.04
N ARG A 92 -6.98 -0.80 -10.91
CA ARG A 92 -7.16 -0.89 -12.37
C ARG A 92 -7.11 -2.32 -12.88
N VAL A 93 -6.25 -3.15 -12.30
CA VAL A 93 -6.09 -4.56 -12.69
C VAL A 93 -7.22 -5.42 -12.11
N PHE A 94 -7.66 -5.12 -10.88
CA PHE A 94 -8.69 -5.87 -10.15
C PHE A 94 -9.86 -4.97 -9.70
N PRO A 95 -10.54 -4.23 -10.61
CA PRO A 95 -11.51 -3.19 -10.26
C PRO A 95 -12.75 -3.70 -9.53
N LYS A 96 -13.10 -4.99 -9.71
CA LYS A 96 -14.23 -5.61 -9.00
C LYS A 96 -13.92 -5.96 -7.54
N ILE A 97 -12.63 -5.98 -7.18
CA ILE A 97 -12.13 -6.52 -5.92
C ILE A 97 -11.45 -5.43 -5.08
N ILE A 98 -10.69 -4.56 -5.74
CA ILE A 98 -9.91 -3.49 -5.12
C ILE A 98 -10.55 -2.16 -5.49
N LYS A 99 -11.11 -1.48 -4.49
CA LYS A 99 -11.65 -0.12 -4.64
C LYS A 99 -10.54 0.85 -4.98
N SER A 100 -10.87 1.91 -5.71
CA SER A 100 -9.93 2.98 -5.99
C SER A 100 -9.54 3.73 -4.70
N PRO A 101 -8.34 4.35 -4.65
CA PRO A 101 -7.96 5.18 -3.51
C PRO A 101 -8.98 6.26 -3.18
N ARG A 102 -9.61 6.84 -4.22
CA ARG A 102 -10.64 7.87 -4.08
C ARG A 102 -11.87 7.34 -3.36
N GLU A 103 -12.42 6.21 -3.82
CA GLU A 103 -13.57 5.55 -3.19
C GLU A 103 -13.29 5.20 -1.73
N ILE A 104 -12.10 4.69 -1.43
CA ILE A 104 -11.69 4.40 -0.06
C ILE A 104 -11.60 5.70 0.77
N SER A 105 -10.96 6.74 0.23
CA SER A 105 -10.80 8.01 0.95
C SER A 105 -12.12 8.72 1.24
N LEU A 106 -13.14 8.52 0.39
CA LEU A 106 -14.50 9.02 0.60
C LEU A 106 -15.26 8.24 1.68
N ALA A 107 -14.97 6.95 1.80
CA ALA A 107 -15.71 6.04 2.68
C ALA A 107 -15.10 5.91 4.08
N ILE A 108 -13.80 6.18 4.25
CA ILE A 108 -13.18 6.25 5.59
C ILE A 108 -13.75 7.41 6.40
N HIS A 109 -13.80 7.23 7.72
CA HIS A 109 -14.35 8.25 8.61
C HIS A 109 -13.58 9.58 8.49
N PRO A 110 -14.25 10.74 8.50
CA PRO A 110 -13.62 12.06 8.41
C PRO A 110 -12.46 12.38 9.34
N ASN A 111 -12.43 11.75 10.51
CA ASN A 111 -11.39 11.97 11.53
C ASN A 111 -10.15 11.09 11.30
N VAL A 112 -10.20 10.17 10.33
CA VAL A 112 -9.03 9.38 9.93
C VAL A 112 -8.15 10.26 9.05
N ARG A 113 -6.90 10.46 9.47
CA ARG A 113 -5.88 11.12 8.66
C ARG A 113 -5.20 10.09 7.77
N TRP A 114 -5.13 10.35 6.47
CA TRP A 114 -4.41 9.45 5.55
C TRP A 114 -3.13 10.11 5.03
N VAL A 115 -1.99 9.56 5.43
CA VAL A 115 -0.65 9.99 5.00
C VAL A 115 -0.10 9.01 3.96
N ASN A 116 0.05 9.43 2.70
CA ASN A 116 0.64 8.62 1.64
C ASN A 116 2.06 9.08 1.29
N LEU A 117 3.05 8.23 1.53
CA LEU A 117 4.46 8.52 1.28
C LEU A 117 5.02 7.58 0.21
N TRP A 118 5.82 8.14 -0.68
CA TRP A 118 6.55 7.36 -1.69
C TRP A 118 7.95 7.91 -1.94
N ARG A 119 8.79 7.15 -2.63
CA ARG A 119 10.11 7.59 -3.09
C ARG A 119 10.14 7.83 -4.60
N ASP A 120 11.11 8.61 -5.05
CA ASP A 120 11.21 9.03 -6.44
C ASP A 120 11.31 7.86 -7.43
N ALA A 121 12.19 6.89 -7.15
CA ALA A 121 12.46 5.71 -7.96
C ALA A 121 11.60 4.50 -7.60
N ASP A 122 10.62 4.64 -6.69
CA ASP A 122 9.65 3.59 -6.39
C ASP A 122 8.71 3.41 -7.60
N LEU A 123 8.82 2.33 -8.36
CA LEU A 123 7.98 2.08 -9.54
C LEU A 123 6.55 1.66 -9.21
N ILE A 124 6.32 1.21 -7.98
CA ILE A 124 5.05 0.64 -7.53
C ILE A 124 4.23 1.69 -6.78
N GLY A 125 4.88 2.41 -5.88
CA GLY A 125 4.24 3.32 -4.97
C GLY A 125 4.34 4.76 -5.39
N LYS A 126 3.21 5.43 -5.67
CA LYS A 126 3.18 6.80 -6.19
C LYS A 126 2.09 7.64 -5.50
N HIS A 127 1.91 8.87 -5.98
CA HIS A 127 0.78 9.74 -5.62
C HIS A 127 -0.54 8.99 -5.81
N LEU A 128 -1.41 8.98 -4.81
CA LEU A 128 -2.73 8.36 -4.86
C LEU A 128 -3.79 9.42 -5.19
N ASP A 129 -4.80 9.05 -5.96
CA ASP A 129 -5.97 9.90 -6.18
C ASP A 129 -6.87 9.86 -4.94
N LEU A 130 -6.51 10.65 -3.92
CA LEU A 130 -7.24 10.73 -2.66
C LEU A 130 -8.06 12.02 -2.63
N GLU A 131 -9.21 11.98 -1.97
CA GLU A 131 -9.93 13.22 -1.67
C GLU A 131 -9.09 14.15 -0.76
N PRO A 132 -9.15 15.48 -0.93
CA PRO A 132 -8.32 16.41 -0.16
C PRO A 132 -8.58 16.41 1.35
N ARG A 133 -9.64 15.78 1.83
CA ARG A 133 -10.05 15.83 3.23
C ARG A 133 -9.10 15.01 4.11
N ALA A 134 -8.41 15.69 5.03
CA ALA A 134 -7.50 15.08 6.01
C ALA A 134 -6.41 14.17 5.39
N THR A 135 -6.04 14.43 4.14
CA THR A 135 -5.01 13.68 3.42
C THR A 135 -3.72 14.48 3.33
N VAL A 136 -2.59 13.79 3.49
CA VAL A 136 -1.26 14.33 3.23
C VAL A 136 -0.53 13.36 2.35
N GLN A 137 0.13 13.86 1.30
CA GLN A 137 0.89 12.97 0.45
C GLN A 137 2.08 13.66 -0.20
N PHE A 138 3.25 13.03 -0.14
CA PHE A 138 4.46 13.56 -0.77
C PHE A 138 5.55 12.51 -1.01
N CYS A 139 6.46 12.85 -1.92
CA CYS A 139 7.68 12.11 -2.15
C CYS A 139 8.71 12.41 -1.05
N VAL A 140 9.09 11.40 -0.27
CA VAL A 140 10.05 11.51 0.86
C VAL A 140 11.50 11.62 0.42
N GLY A 141 11.81 11.43 -0.87
CA GLY A 141 13.15 11.61 -1.42
C GLY A 141 13.62 10.42 -2.26
N LYS A 142 14.94 10.24 -2.28
CA LYS A 142 15.61 9.22 -3.10
C LYS A 142 15.33 7.81 -2.61
N GLY A 143 15.03 6.91 -3.53
CA GLY A 143 15.12 5.47 -3.32
C GLY A 143 14.04 4.66 -4.03
N GLY A 144 14.21 3.34 -4.01
CA GLY A 144 13.29 2.40 -4.63
C GLY A 144 12.17 1.94 -3.70
N HIS A 145 11.47 0.89 -4.11
CA HIS A 145 10.31 0.32 -3.43
C HIS A 145 10.64 -0.43 -2.12
N SER A 146 11.90 -0.79 -1.87
CA SER A 146 12.35 -1.54 -0.69
C SER A 146 12.91 -0.62 0.41
N ASN A 147 13.19 -1.16 1.60
CA ASN A 147 13.90 -0.46 2.70
C ASN A 147 13.21 0.81 3.23
N TYR A 148 11.88 0.90 3.18
CA TYR A 148 11.15 1.99 3.85
C TYR A 148 11.33 1.95 5.37
N TRP A 149 11.33 0.75 5.95
CA TRP A 149 11.39 0.53 7.40
C TRP A 149 12.71 0.95 8.07
N SER A 150 13.81 0.98 7.32
CA SER A 150 15.13 1.35 7.85
C SER A 150 15.48 2.82 7.58
N ASP A 151 14.59 3.57 6.95
CA ASP A 151 14.86 4.95 6.54
C ASP A 151 14.34 5.95 7.55
N GLY A 152 15.28 6.62 8.24
CA GLY A 152 14.95 7.63 9.23
C GLY A 152 14.24 8.85 8.65
N VAL A 153 14.38 9.15 7.35
CA VAL A 153 13.63 10.23 6.69
C VAL A 153 12.16 9.85 6.57
N VAL A 154 11.86 8.61 6.17
CA VAL A 154 10.49 8.07 6.13
C VAL A 154 9.87 8.15 7.51
N TRP A 155 10.54 7.63 8.53
CA TRP A 155 9.95 7.58 9.87
C TRP A 155 9.82 8.94 10.55
N ARG A 156 10.71 9.89 10.26
CA ARG A 156 10.46 11.29 10.64
C ARG A 156 9.19 11.82 9.97
N ALA A 157 9.02 11.62 8.67
CA ALA A 157 7.80 12.04 7.97
C ALA A 157 6.54 11.40 8.56
N VAL A 158 6.56 10.09 8.85
CA VAL A 158 5.46 9.39 9.54
C VAL A 158 5.18 10.04 10.90
N ALA A 159 6.19 10.20 11.76
CA ALA A 159 6.00 10.78 13.09
C ALA A 159 5.42 12.20 13.04
N PHE A 160 5.97 13.07 12.19
CA PHE A 160 5.48 14.46 12.05
C PHE A 160 4.04 14.51 11.56
N GLU A 161 3.73 13.77 10.50
CA GLU A 161 2.41 13.85 9.86
C GLU A 161 1.33 13.09 10.62
N SER A 162 1.64 11.95 11.23
CA SER A 162 0.64 11.12 11.92
C SER A 162 0.35 11.57 13.35
N LEU A 163 1.34 12.15 14.04
CA LEU A 163 1.19 12.59 15.44
C LEU A 163 0.85 14.09 15.55
N GLY A 164 0.66 14.79 14.44
CA GLY A 164 0.32 16.20 14.45
C GLY A 164 1.42 17.11 15.02
N LEU A 165 2.69 16.69 14.95
CA LEU A 165 3.85 17.47 15.44
C LEU A 165 4.22 18.64 14.50
N GLY A 166 3.29 19.06 13.64
CA GLY A 166 3.46 20.03 12.57
C GLY A 166 3.61 19.39 11.19
N THR A 167 3.72 20.22 10.15
CA THR A 167 3.97 19.75 8.78
C THR A 167 5.42 19.37 8.63
N TYR A 168 5.68 18.17 8.10
CA TYR A 168 7.03 17.74 7.76
C TYR A 168 7.61 18.69 6.69
N LYS A 169 8.51 19.58 7.11
CA LYS A 169 9.30 20.40 6.21
C LYS A 169 10.39 19.53 5.62
N LYS A 170 10.12 18.99 4.42
CA LYS A 170 11.15 18.34 3.61
C LYS A 170 12.37 19.27 3.53
N PRO A 171 13.60 18.80 3.76
CA PRO A 171 14.78 19.55 3.35
C PRO A 171 14.62 19.79 1.84
N LEU A 172 14.44 21.05 1.45
CA LEU A 172 14.16 21.43 0.06
C LEU A 172 15.28 20.87 -0.83
N ALA A 173 15.03 19.74 -1.49
CA ALA A 173 15.76 19.41 -2.69
C ALA A 173 15.17 20.33 -3.78
N PRO A 174 15.98 21.23 -4.37
CA PRO A 174 15.47 22.17 -5.36
C PRO A 174 14.90 21.41 -6.57
N GLY A 175 13.67 21.75 -6.97
CA GLY A 175 13.30 21.74 -8.39
C GLY A 175 12.54 20.55 -8.99
N THR A 176 11.86 19.65 -8.25
CA THR A 176 11.13 18.56 -8.94
C THR A 176 9.72 18.29 -8.41
N ARG A 177 8.73 18.99 -8.96
CA ARG A 177 7.48 18.31 -9.34
C ARG A 177 7.71 17.79 -10.75
N PRO A 178 7.90 16.48 -10.99
CA PRO A 178 7.71 15.97 -12.33
C PRO A 178 6.20 16.03 -12.58
N GLU A 179 5.77 16.94 -13.44
CA GLU A 179 4.56 16.68 -14.23
C GLU A 179 4.77 15.33 -14.89
N ARG A 180 4.04 14.31 -14.45
CA ARG A 180 4.14 13.02 -15.11
C ARG A 180 3.42 13.10 -16.43
N SER A 181 4.12 12.72 -17.49
CA SER A 181 3.47 12.39 -18.75
C SER A 181 2.59 11.16 -18.54
N VAL A 182 1.44 11.14 -19.22
CA VAL A 182 0.53 9.99 -19.29
C VAL A 182 1.30 8.69 -19.62
N VAL A 183 2.42 8.79 -20.37
CA VAL A 183 3.29 7.69 -20.77
C VAL A 183 3.92 6.95 -19.59
N GLU A 184 4.43 7.65 -18.57
CA GLU A 184 5.04 6.98 -17.40
C GLU A 184 4.03 6.14 -16.62
N ALA A 185 2.78 6.60 -16.52
CA ALA A 185 1.70 5.87 -15.87
C ALA A 185 1.33 4.60 -16.64
N TRP A 186 1.30 4.66 -17.98
CA TRP A 186 1.06 3.49 -18.83
C TRP A 186 2.22 2.50 -18.77
N LEU A 187 3.46 2.96 -18.85
CA LEU A 187 4.64 2.09 -18.76
C LEU A 187 4.71 1.35 -17.42
N GLY A 188 4.42 2.02 -16.30
CA GLY A 188 4.33 1.37 -14.99
C GLY A 188 3.22 0.31 -14.95
N THR A 189 2.06 0.61 -15.53
CA THR A 189 0.94 -0.34 -15.61
C THR A 189 1.28 -1.54 -16.49
N LEU A 190 1.92 -1.33 -17.64
CA LEU A 190 2.34 -2.40 -18.56
C LEU A 190 3.44 -3.26 -17.94
N LEU A 191 4.41 -2.66 -17.26
CA LEU A 191 5.47 -3.39 -16.55
C LEU A 191 4.85 -4.27 -15.45
N PHE A 192 3.92 -3.71 -14.67
CA PHE A 192 3.22 -4.45 -13.64
C PHE A 192 2.40 -5.61 -14.24
N ALA A 193 1.67 -5.36 -15.33
CA ALA A 193 0.92 -6.40 -16.04
C ALA A 193 1.84 -7.49 -16.60
N ALA A 194 3.01 -7.12 -17.14
CA ALA A 194 3.99 -8.07 -17.67
C ALA A 194 4.60 -8.94 -16.56
N ILE A 195 4.97 -8.34 -15.43
CA ILE A 195 5.45 -9.09 -14.24
C ILE A 195 4.36 -10.05 -13.76
N SER A 196 3.13 -9.57 -13.67
CA SER A 196 1.98 -10.39 -13.26
C SER A 196 1.75 -11.57 -14.21
N LEU A 197 1.81 -11.33 -15.53
CA LEU A 197 1.67 -12.36 -16.56
C LEU A 197 2.80 -13.38 -16.51
N LEU A 198 4.04 -12.95 -16.33
CA LEU A 198 5.19 -13.86 -16.20
C LEU A 198 5.07 -14.74 -14.96
N SER A 199 4.59 -14.21 -13.83
CA SER A 199 4.31 -15.00 -12.63
C SER A 199 3.22 -16.05 -12.88
N ILE A 200 2.13 -15.70 -13.60
CA ILE A 200 1.08 -16.67 -13.98
C ILE A 200 1.66 -17.78 -14.86
N ILE A 201 2.41 -17.42 -15.91
CA ILE A 201 3.01 -18.40 -16.83
C ILE A 201 3.97 -19.32 -16.06
N GLY A 202 4.78 -18.76 -15.16
CA GLY A 202 5.67 -19.53 -14.29
C GLY A 202 4.92 -20.52 -13.40
N MET A 203 3.83 -20.09 -12.75
CA MET A 203 2.98 -20.98 -11.95
C MET A 203 2.35 -22.11 -12.77
N LEU A 204 1.77 -21.80 -13.93
CA LEU A 204 1.16 -22.80 -14.81
C LEU A 204 2.18 -23.81 -15.33
N GLY A 205 3.37 -23.33 -15.72
CA GLY A 205 4.48 -24.19 -16.15
C GLY A 205 4.96 -25.12 -15.03
N PHE A 206 5.13 -24.59 -13.81
CA PHE A 206 5.52 -25.38 -12.64
C PHE A 206 4.45 -26.43 -12.29
N TRP A 207 3.17 -26.06 -12.29
CA TRP A 207 2.06 -26.97 -12.04
C TRP A 207 2.00 -28.10 -13.08
N TYR A 208 2.16 -27.76 -14.37
CA TYR A 208 2.19 -28.75 -15.44
C TYR A 208 3.35 -29.74 -15.28
N LEU A 209 4.56 -29.23 -14.99
CA LEU A 209 5.74 -30.07 -14.75
C LEU A 209 5.55 -30.98 -13.54
N PHE A 210 5.03 -30.46 -12.43
CA PHE A 210 4.72 -31.24 -11.24
C PHE A 210 3.72 -32.37 -11.53
N HIS A 211 2.64 -32.08 -12.27
CA HIS A 211 1.66 -33.09 -12.66
C HIS A 211 2.24 -34.17 -13.57
N TYR A 212 3.17 -33.80 -14.45
CA TYR A 212 3.87 -34.74 -15.32
C TYR A 212 4.77 -35.68 -14.51
N LEU A 213 5.53 -35.15 -13.55
CA LEU A 213 6.44 -35.92 -12.70
C LEU A 213 5.73 -36.90 -11.76
N VAL A 214 4.55 -36.56 -11.24
CA VAL A 214 3.77 -37.47 -10.37
C VAL A 214 3.17 -38.67 -11.12
N LYS A 215 3.14 -38.62 -12.46
CA LYS A 215 2.64 -39.71 -13.29
C LYS A 215 3.74 -40.69 -13.76
N LEU A 216 5.01 -40.38 -13.49
CA LEU A 216 6.16 -41.24 -13.74
C LEU A 216 6.47 -42.08 -12.50
#